data_AF-A0A370U0I2-F1
#
_entry.id   AF-A0A370U0I2-F1
#
_cell.length_a   1.000
_cell.length_b   1.000
_cell.length_c   1.000
_cell.angle_alpha   90.00
_cell.angle_beta   90.00
_cell.angle_gamma   90.00
#
_symmetry.space_group_name_H-M   'P 1'
#
loop_
_entity.id
_entity.type
_entity.pdbx_description
1 polymer ?
#
loop_
_entity_poly.entity_id
_entity_poly.type
_entity_poly.pdbx_seq_one_letter_code
_entity_poly.pdbx_strand_id
1 'polypeptide(L)'
;MKNTALAANDYYILVALVFTMAFNVNVLISTIKGGFSQHVIRLTLEESVVLGKTFLVATVLWPCANTFVKLSILDFYTKTFPNRTLYYAAWVLRILTIGYGIATVATALSICRPIAFNWDKTIVDGVCADVPKYYLSTAIINLLVDFAIVFLPMPMLWGLQMKTSRKVALTFIFGLGFGICIISILRVVAIQELDYSDVSYNIVWDTMWTVLEPTLGVINACLPMLQPVASKASNSQLFSYARSGKSTKGSGSTKQLWTASSSTRGVRSDHSKAKNFVRIPGDGYSLTDLCTTQNDISGTTIDGEHERDTYMESTRKEPVIRVKKDWDVHSGV
;
A
#
# COMPACT_ATOMS: atom_id res chain seq x y z
N MET A 1 -3.24 -4.07 -30.89
CA MET A 1 -3.04 -4.96 -29.71
C MET A 1 -4.03 -6.11 -29.88
N LYS A 2 -3.63 -7.38 -29.64
CA LYS A 2 -4.59 -8.50 -29.75
C LYS A 2 -5.58 -8.46 -28.59
N ASN A 3 -6.83 -8.87 -28.81
CA ASN A 3 -7.85 -8.98 -27.76
C ASN A 3 -7.44 -10.03 -26.72
N THR A 4 -6.74 -9.60 -25.67
CA THR A 4 -6.57 -10.37 -24.44
C THR A 4 -7.86 -10.25 -23.65
N ALA A 5 -8.65 -11.33 -23.62
CA ALA A 5 -9.80 -11.42 -22.73
C ALA A 5 -9.36 -11.26 -21.27
N LEU A 6 -10.20 -10.62 -20.43
CA LEU A 6 -9.96 -10.56 -18.98
C LEU A 6 -9.87 -11.98 -18.41
N ALA A 7 -8.89 -12.19 -17.55
CA ALA A 7 -8.73 -13.44 -16.84
C ALA A 7 -9.62 -13.45 -15.58
N ALA A 8 -10.04 -14.64 -15.11
CA ALA A 8 -10.96 -14.76 -13.97
C ALA A 8 -10.54 -13.97 -12.70
N ASN A 9 -9.25 -13.94 -12.41
CA ASN A 9 -8.63 -13.13 -11.35
C ASN A 9 -8.88 -11.62 -11.49
N ASP A 10 -9.02 -11.11 -12.72
CA ASP A 10 -9.29 -9.70 -13.01
C ASP A 10 -10.74 -9.34 -12.61
N TYR A 11 -11.70 -10.26 -12.82
CA TYR A 11 -13.07 -10.10 -12.34
C TYR A 11 -13.15 -10.14 -10.81
N TYR A 12 -12.45 -11.08 -10.17
CA TYR A 12 -12.44 -11.16 -8.70
C TYR A 12 -11.87 -9.89 -8.06
N ILE A 13 -10.79 -9.31 -8.61
CA ILE A 13 -10.21 -8.08 -8.04
C ILE A 13 -11.07 -6.83 -8.28
N LEU A 14 -11.79 -6.75 -9.41
CA LEU A 14 -12.76 -5.67 -9.65
C LEU A 14 -13.93 -5.75 -8.66
N VAL A 15 -14.47 -6.94 -8.42
CA VAL A 15 -15.53 -7.16 -7.41
C VAL A 15 -15.00 -6.83 -6.00
N ALA A 16 -13.80 -7.28 -5.65
CA ALA A 16 -13.15 -6.93 -4.39
C ALA A 16 -12.99 -5.42 -4.20
N LEU A 17 -12.60 -4.69 -5.25
CA LEU A 17 -12.45 -3.24 -5.23
C LEU A 17 -13.78 -2.51 -5.00
N VAL A 18 -14.88 -3.00 -5.62
CA VAL A 18 -16.23 -2.47 -5.36
C VAL A 18 -16.64 -2.67 -3.90
N PHE A 19 -16.46 -3.88 -3.33
CA PHE A 19 -16.74 -4.12 -1.92
C PHE A 19 -15.85 -3.30 -0.97
N THR A 20 -14.57 -3.17 -1.30
CA THR A 20 -13.61 -2.35 -0.52
C THR A 20 -14.00 -0.88 -0.55
N MET A 21 -14.41 -0.34 -1.71
CA MET A 21 -14.87 1.04 -1.83
C MET A 21 -16.18 1.26 -1.06
N ALA A 22 -17.15 0.34 -1.19
CA ALA A 22 -18.39 0.40 -0.43
C ALA A 22 -18.15 0.35 1.09
N PHE A 23 -17.20 -0.47 1.55
CA PHE A 23 -16.80 -0.53 2.96
C PHE A 23 -16.22 0.80 3.45
N ASN A 24 -15.30 1.40 2.69
CA ASN A 24 -14.72 2.71 3.02
C ASN A 24 -15.77 3.83 3.06
N VAL A 25 -16.71 3.84 2.10
CA VAL A 25 -17.83 4.79 2.09
C VAL A 25 -18.76 4.58 3.30
N ASN A 26 -19.03 3.33 3.69
CA ASN A 26 -19.82 3.02 4.88
C ASN A 26 -19.14 3.50 6.18
N VAL A 27 -17.81 3.31 6.31
CA VAL A 27 -17.03 3.86 7.44
C VAL A 27 -17.14 5.40 7.45
N LEU A 28 -16.97 6.07 6.31
CA LEU A 28 -17.10 7.53 6.21
C LEU A 28 -18.51 8.02 6.61
N ILE A 29 -19.58 7.33 6.19
CA ILE A 29 -20.95 7.63 6.61
C ILE A 29 -21.10 7.46 8.13
N SER A 30 -20.52 6.40 8.70
CA SER A 30 -20.49 6.16 10.14
C SER A 30 -19.82 7.30 10.90
N THR A 31 -18.72 7.85 10.38
CA THR A 31 -18.01 8.98 10.99
C THR A 31 -18.77 10.29 10.89
N ILE A 32 -19.43 10.57 9.77
CA ILE A 32 -20.15 11.84 9.58
C ILE A 32 -21.52 11.85 10.28
N LYS A 33 -22.20 10.69 10.40
CA LYS A 33 -23.61 10.61 10.83
C LYS A 33 -23.89 9.69 12.03
N GLY A 34 -22.91 8.92 12.50
CA GLY A 34 -23.10 7.88 13.52
C GLY A 34 -22.36 8.14 14.84
N GLY A 35 -21.87 9.36 15.10
CA GLY A 35 -21.12 9.67 16.33
C GLY A 35 -19.85 8.83 16.53
N PHE A 36 -19.30 8.23 15.46
CA PHE A 36 -18.11 7.38 15.53
C PHE A 36 -16.93 8.16 16.15
N SER A 37 -16.10 7.51 16.95
CA SER A 37 -15.01 8.10 17.76
C SER A 37 -15.44 9.04 18.89
N GLN A 38 -16.73 9.11 19.23
CA GLN A 38 -17.22 9.80 20.43
C GLN A 38 -17.58 8.81 21.54
N HIS A 39 -17.44 9.24 22.80
CA HIS A 39 -17.90 8.47 23.97
C HIS A 39 -19.42 8.25 23.91
N VAL A 40 -19.89 7.06 24.32
CA VAL A 40 -21.31 6.66 24.19
C VAL A 40 -22.28 7.62 24.91
N ILE A 41 -21.80 8.29 25.96
CA ILE A 41 -22.54 9.29 26.76
C ILE A 41 -22.89 10.54 25.93
N ARG A 42 -22.17 10.83 24.83
CA ARG A 42 -22.39 12.00 23.97
C ARG A 42 -23.20 11.71 22.72
N LEU A 43 -23.48 10.44 22.39
CA LEU A 43 -24.25 10.09 21.20
C LEU A 43 -25.73 10.41 21.38
N THR A 44 -26.32 11.04 20.38
CA THR A 44 -27.79 11.11 20.27
C THR A 44 -28.37 9.75 19.87
N LEU A 45 -29.66 9.56 20.15
CA LEU A 45 -30.35 8.31 19.80
C LEU A 45 -30.35 8.07 18.28
N GLU A 46 -30.49 9.13 17.47
CA GLU A 46 -30.42 9.03 16.00
C GLU A 46 -29.04 8.58 15.52
N GLU A 47 -27.96 9.15 16.05
CA GLU A 47 -26.59 8.74 15.73
C GLU A 47 -26.34 7.27 16.12
N SER A 48 -26.85 6.82 17.28
CA SER A 48 -26.71 5.42 17.71
C SER A 48 -27.40 4.43 16.76
N VAL A 49 -28.56 4.81 16.20
CA VAL A 49 -29.30 4.02 15.21
C VAL A 49 -28.57 3.97 13.87
N VAL A 50 -27.96 5.09 13.43
CA VAL A 50 -27.12 5.12 12.23
C VAL A 50 -25.90 4.24 12.42
N LEU A 51 -25.22 4.33 13.57
CA LEU A 51 -24.04 3.55 13.93
C LEU A 51 -24.32 2.04 13.96
N GLY A 52 -25.44 1.61 14.56
CA GLY A 52 -25.85 0.20 14.56
C GLY A 52 -26.10 -0.34 13.14
N LYS A 53 -26.65 0.49 12.25
CA LYS A 53 -26.87 0.13 10.83
C LYS A 53 -25.56 0.06 10.05
N THR A 54 -24.66 1.03 10.21
CA THR A 54 -23.34 1.03 9.54
C THR A 54 -22.46 -0.11 10.03
N PHE A 55 -22.54 -0.53 11.31
CA PHE A 55 -21.87 -1.73 11.79
C PHE A 55 -22.40 -3.01 11.13
N LEU A 56 -23.72 -3.21 11.04
CA LEU A 56 -24.29 -4.36 10.34
C LEU A 56 -23.79 -4.42 8.89
N VAL A 57 -23.82 -3.30 8.17
CA VAL A 57 -23.31 -3.21 6.80
C VAL A 57 -21.79 -3.49 6.73
N ALA A 58 -21.00 -2.97 7.67
CA ALA A 58 -19.57 -3.23 7.77
C ALA A 58 -19.25 -4.73 7.95
N THR A 59 -20.00 -5.44 8.81
CA THR A 59 -19.82 -6.88 9.04
C THR A 59 -20.10 -7.76 7.82
N VAL A 60 -20.80 -7.25 6.81
CA VAL A 60 -21.09 -7.96 5.55
C VAL A 60 -20.14 -7.55 4.43
N LEU A 61 -19.83 -6.25 4.30
CA LEU A 61 -18.94 -5.73 3.25
C LEU A 61 -17.48 -6.16 3.44
N TRP A 62 -16.97 -6.10 4.68
CA TRP A 62 -15.57 -6.45 4.97
C TRP A 62 -15.20 -7.91 4.65
N PRO A 63 -15.95 -8.96 5.06
CA PRO A 63 -15.59 -10.33 4.71
C PRO A 63 -15.77 -10.60 3.21
N CYS A 64 -16.73 -9.95 2.53
CA CYS A 64 -16.88 -10.04 1.08
C CYS A 64 -15.63 -9.50 0.37
N ALA A 65 -15.18 -8.28 0.71
CA ALA A 65 -13.96 -7.69 0.16
C ALA A 65 -12.75 -8.63 0.30
N ASN A 66 -12.51 -9.12 1.52
CA ASN A 66 -11.40 -10.02 1.83
C ASN A 66 -11.49 -11.35 1.06
N THR A 67 -12.68 -11.95 0.99
CA THR A 67 -12.92 -13.18 0.23
C THR A 67 -12.54 -13.02 -1.24
N PHE A 68 -12.98 -11.93 -1.90
CA PHE A 68 -12.68 -11.69 -3.31
C PHE A 68 -11.21 -11.33 -3.58
N VAL A 69 -10.55 -10.57 -2.70
CA VAL A 69 -9.08 -10.33 -2.78
C VAL A 69 -8.34 -11.67 -2.75
N LYS A 70 -8.62 -12.50 -1.74
CA LYS A 70 -7.96 -13.80 -1.54
C LYS A 70 -8.17 -14.72 -2.73
N LEU A 71 -9.39 -14.80 -3.27
CA LEU A 71 -9.70 -15.56 -4.48
C LEU A 71 -8.90 -15.09 -5.71
N SER A 72 -8.73 -13.78 -5.90
CA SER A 72 -7.89 -13.27 -7.00
C SER A 72 -6.43 -13.69 -6.86
N ILE A 73 -5.85 -13.59 -5.65
CA ILE A 73 -4.48 -14.00 -5.35
C ILE A 73 -4.29 -15.52 -5.55
N LEU A 74 -5.21 -16.34 -5.04
CA LEU A 74 -5.22 -17.80 -5.20
C LEU A 74 -5.36 -18.24 -6.67
N ASP A 75 -6.05 -17.46 -7.50
CA ASP A 75 -6.16 -17.70 -8.94
C ASP A 75 -4.89 -17.30 -9.69
N PHE A 76 -4.32 -16.14 -9.36
CA PHE A 76 -3.01 -15.71 -9.84
C PHE A 76 -1.89 -16.73 -9.52
N TYR A 77 -1.87 -17.32 -8.32
CA TYR A 77 -0.88 -18.33 -7.94
C TYR A 77 -0.96 -19.60 -8.81
N THR A 78 -2.15 -20.14 -9.04
CA THR A 78 -2.31 -21.34 -9.90
C THR A 78 -1.92 -21.12 -11.35
N LYS A 79 -2.10 -19.89 -11.87
CA LYS A 79 -1.68 -19.52 -13.23
C LYS A 79 -0.18 -19.29 -13.34
N THR A 80 0.45 -18.79 -12.28
CA THR A 80 1.87 -18.41 -12.28
C THR A 80 2.81 -19.59 -12.03
N PHE A 81 2.38 -20.56 -11.23
CA PHE A 81 3.19 -21.68 -10.78
C PHE A 81 2.58 -23.02 -11.24
N PRO A 82 3.10 -23.65 -12.32
CA PRO A 82 2.59 -24.92 -12.84
C PRO A 82 3.09 -26.10 -11.98
N ASN A 83 2.60 -26.21 -10.75
CA ASN A 83 2.92 -27.27 -9.79
C ASN A 83 1.62 -27.90 -9.26
N ARG A 84 1.50 -29.23 -9.36
CA ARG A 84 0.30 -29.99 -8.94
C ARG A 84 0.02 -29.84 -7.45
N THR A 85 1.05 -29.86 -6.59
CA THR A 85 0.87 -29.72 -5.13
C THR A 85 0.33 -28.33 -4.77
N LEU A 86 0.89 -27.28 -5.38
CA LEU A 86 0.40 -25.90 -5.21
C LEU A 86 -1.02 -25.75 -5.76
N TYR A 87 -1.33 -26.38 -6.89
CA TYR A 87 -2.67 -26.36 -7.48
C TYR A 87 -3.73 -26.95 -6.55
N TYR A 88 -3.50 -28.15 -5.99
CA TYR A 88 -4.44 -28.78 -5.06
C TYR A 88 -4.58 -27.98 -3.76
N ALA A 89 -3.47 -27.51 -3.17
CA ALA A 89 -3.51 -26.71 -1.95
C ALA A 89 -4.19 -25.34 -2.17
N ALA A 90 -4.00 -24.70 -3.33
CA ALA A 90 -4.73 -23.50 -3.71
C ALA A 90 -6.24 -23.76 -3.87
N TRP A 91 -6.63 -24.90 -4.43
CA TRP A 91 -8.05 -25.29 -4.54
C TRP A 91 -8.71 -25.48 -3.17
N VAL A 92 -8.04 -26.17 -2.24
CA VAL A 92 -8.52 -26.32 -0.85
C VAL A 92 -8.69 -24.95 -0.19
N LEU A 93 -7.70 -24.06 -0.33
CA LEU A 93 -7.78 -22.71 0.23
C LEU A 93 -8.87 -21.85 -0.41
N ARG A 94 -9.18 -21.99 -1.71
CA ARG A 94 -10.33 -21.31 -2.32
C ARG A 94 -11.65 -21.75 -1.70
N ILE A 95 -11.86 -23.07 -1.58
CA ILE A 95 -13.09 -23.62 -1.00
C ILE A 95 -13.25 -23.16 0.45
N LEU A 96 -12.17 -23.20 1.24
CA LEU A 96 -12.16 -22.73 2.62
C LEU A 96 -12.46 -21.21 2.70
N THR A 97 -11.84 -20.40 1.84
CA THR A 97 -12.07 -18.94 1.78
C THR A 97 -13.52 -18.60 1.41
N ILE A 98 -14.12 -19.31 0.45
CA ILE A 98 -15.53 -19.15 0.07
C ILE A 98 -16.44 -19.57 1.23
N GLY A 99 -16.17 -20.71 1.85
CA GLY A 99 -16.93 -21.20 3.01
C GLY A 99 -16.89 -20.22 4.18
N TYR A 100 -15.71 -19.66 4.48
CA TYR A 100 -15.53 -18.58 5.46
C TYR A 100 -16.35 -17.33 5.12
N GLY A 101 -16.29 -16.85 3.88
CA GLY A 101 -17.05 -15.67 3.44
C GLY A 101 -18.57 -15.87 3.56
N ILE A 102 -19.08 -17.05 3.16
CA ILE A 102 -20.49 -17.38 3.29
C ILE A 102 -20.90 -17.52 4.76
N ALA A 103 -20.11 -18.23 5.57
CA ALA A 103 -20.40 -18.47 6.98
C ALA A 103 -20.40 -17.17 7.81
N THR A 104 -19.44 -16.28 7.59
CA THR A 104 -19.37 -14.98 8.27
C THR A 104 -20.55 -14.08 7.90
N VAL A 105 -20.89 -13.94 6.61
CA VAL A 105 -22.06 -13.17 6.17
C VAL A 105 -23.37 -13.76 6.72
N ALA A 106 -23.54 -15.09 6.67
CA ALA A 106 -24.73 -15.75 7.23
C ALA A 106 -24.83 -15.55 8.75
N THR A 107 -23.71 -15.58 9.47
CA THR A 107 -23.66 -15.33 10.91
C THR A 107 -23.96 -13.87 11.23
N ALA A 108 -23.37 -12.91 10.51
CA ALA A 108 -23.65 -11.48 10.66
C ALA A 108 -25.14 -11.14 10.52
N LEU A 109 -25.83 -11.72 9.53
CA LEU A 109 -27.26 -11.51 9.31
C LEU A 109 -28.16 -12.22 10.34
N SER A 110 -27.62 -13.18 11.09
CA SER A 110 -28.37 -13.99 12.08
C SER A 110 -27.98 -13.74 13.53
N ILE A 111 -26.98 -12.88 13.79
CA ILE A 111 -26.36 -12.66 15.10
C ILE A 111 -27.33 -12.09 16.14
N CYS A 112 -28.32 -11.29 15.71
CA CYS A 112 -29.40 -10.80 16.56
C CYS A 112 -30.77 -11.19 15.99
N ARG A 113 -31.70 -11.52 16.88
CA ARG A 113 -33.08 -11.88 16.57
C ARG A 113 -34.02 -10.95 17.38
N PRO A 114 -34.87 -10.14 16.72
CA PRO A 114 -34.90 -9.85 15.28
C PRO A 114 -33.64 -9.08 14.81
N ILE A 115 -33.36 -9.06 13.50
CA ILE A 115 -32.17 -8.35 12.96
C ILE A 115 -32.17 -6.85 13.28
N ALA A 116 -33.35 -6.25 13.44
CA ALA A 116 -33.53 -4.86 13.85
C ALA A 116 -32.89 -4.53 15.21
N PHE A 117 -32.76 -5.54 16.09
CA PHE A 117 -32.12 -5.38 17.39
C PHE A 117 -30.61 -5.06 17.30
N ASN A 118 -30.00 -5.07 16.12
CA ASN A 118 -28.65 -4.52 15.93
C ASN A 118 -28.62 -2.99 16.14
N TRP A 119 -29.64 -2.27 15.68
CA TRP A 119 -29.69 -0.79 15.72
C TRP A 119 -30.79 -0.24 16.63
N ASP A 120 -31.83 -1.02 16.92
CA ASP A 120 -32.94 -0.63 17.79
C ASP A 120 -32.94 -1.50 19.05
N LYS A 121 -32.43 -0.95 20.15
CA LYS A 121 -32.35 -1.62 21.45
C LYS A 121 -33.64 -1.50 22.28
N THR A 122 -34.70 -0.90 21.74
CA THR A 122 -36.00 -0.75 22.45
C THR A 122 -36.90 -1.98 22.31
N ILE A 123 -36.54 -2.93 21.44
CA ILE A 123 -37.29 -4.17 21.20
C ILE A 123 -37.17 -5.10 22.41
N VAL A 124 -38.30 -5.33 23.09
CA VAL A 124 -38.38 -6.02 24.41
C VAL A 124 -37.84 -7.46 24.36
N ASP A 125 -38.12 -8.21 23.30
CA ASP A 125 -37.68 -9.61 23.12
C ASP A 125 -36.43 -9.75 22.22
N GLY A 126 -35.65 -8.66 22.10
CA GLY A 126 -34.44 -8.65 21.29
C GLY A 126 -33.26 -9.39 21.95
N VAL A 127 -32.70 -10.38 21.27
CA VAL A 127 -31.52 -11.13 21.76
C VAL A 127 -30.43 -11.18 20.68
N CYS A 128 -29.19 -10.92 21.08
CA CYS A 128 -28.00 -11.16 20.28
C CYS A 128 -27.18 -12.34 20.85
N ALA A 129 -26.53 -13.10 19.98
CA ALA A 129 -25.45 -14.00 20.35
C ALA A 129 -24.21 -13.21 20.84
N ASP A 130 -23.18 -13.91 21.31
CA ASP A 130 -21.92 -13.31 21.79
C ASP A 130 -21.16 -12.52 20.70
N VAL A 131 -21.51 -11.25 20.54
CA VAL A 131 -20.91 -10.31 19.58
C VAL A 131 -19.37 -10.24 19.70
N PRO A 132 -18.76 -10.17 20.91
CA PRO A 132 -17.29 -10.19 21.06
C PRO A 132 -16.66 -11.47 20.48
N LYS A 133 -17.26 -12.64 20.76
CA LYS A 133 -16.74 -13.94 20.29
C LYS A 133 -16.88 -14.08 18.78
N TYR A 134 -17.94 -13.53 18.18
CA TYR A 134 -18.11 -13.47 16.73
C TYR A 134 -17.00 -12.66 16.05
N TYR A 135 -16.70 -11.45 16.52
CA TYR A 135 -15.62 -10.63 15.93
C TYR A 135 -14.24 -11.28 16.12
N LEU A 136 -13.95 -11.78 17.32
CA LEU A 136 -12.67 -12.42 17.61
C LEU A 136 -12.44 -13.69 16.78
N SER A 137 -13.44 -14.58 16.69
CA SER A 137 -13.34 -15.80 15.88
C SER A 137 -13.20 -15.49 14.39
N THR A 138 -13.95 -14.51 13.88
CA THR A 138 -13.86 -14.05 12.49
C THR A 138 -12.47 -13.52 12.17
N ALA A 139 -11.89 -12.66 13.03
CA ALA A 139 -10.55 -12.10 12.85
C ALA A 139 -9.45 -13.18 12.89
N ILE A 140 -9.52 -14.13 13.84
CA ILE A 140 -8.57 -15.24 13.95
C ILE A 140 -8.63 -16.15 12.71
N ILE A 141 -9.84 -16.51 12.25
CA ILE A 141 -9.98 -17.35 11.04
C ILE A 141 -9.43 -16.61 9.82
N ASN A 142 -9.71 -15.30 9.68
CA ASN A 142 -9.18 -14.50 8.57
C ASN A 142 -7.64 -14.54 8.53
N LEU A 143 -7.00 -14.27 9.68
CA LEU A 143 -5.56 -14.29 9.89
C LEU A 143 -4.93 -15.64 9.53
N LEU A 144 -5.55 -16.75 9.94
CA LEU A 144 -5.07 -18.10 9.60
C LEU A 144 -5.12 -18.35 8.09
N VAL A 145 -6.15 -17.86 7.39
CA VAL A 145 -6.25 -17.93 5.93
C VAL A 145 -5.20 -17.06 5.24
N ASP A 146 -4.92 -15.85 5.76
CA ASP A 146 -3.87 -14.98 5.21
C ASP A 146 -2.48 -15.60 5.32
N PHE A 147 -2.13 -16.16 6.49
CA PHE A 147 -0.90 -16.92 6.63
C PHE A 147 -0.83 -18.10 5.67
N ALA A 148 -1.91 -18.89 5.55
CA ALA A 148 -1.92 -20.03 4.64
C ALA A 148 -1.70 -19.62 3.18
N ILE A 149 -2.27 -18.49 2.73
CA ILE A 149 -2.06 -17.93 1.39
C ILE A 149 -0.62 -17.43 1.20
N VAL A 150 -0.07 -16.68 2.16
CA VAL A 150 1.30 -16.13 2.09
C VAL A 150 2.37 -17.23 2.12
N PHE A 151 2.16 -18.28 2.92
CA PHE A 151 3.10 -19.41 2.99
C PHE A 151 2.98 -20.39 1.81
N LEU A 152 1.82 -20.51 1.15
CA LEU A 152 1.58 -21.47 0.06
C LEU A 152 2.69 -21.51 -1.01
N PRO A 153 3.17 -20.39 -1.59
CA PRO A 153 4.24 -20.41 -2.59
C PRO A 153 5.67 -20.38 -2.00
N MET A 154 5.85 -20.08 -0.70
CA MET A 154 7.18 -19.91 -0.09
C MET A 154 8.11 -21.14 -0.27
N PRO A 155 7.68 -22.39 0.01
CA PRO A 155 8.53 -23.57 -0.21
C PRO A 155 8.95 -23.75 -1.68
N MET A 156 8.07 -23.41 -2.62
CA MET A 156 8.35 -23.53 -4.05
C MET A 156 9.35 -22.46 -4.53
N LEU A 157 9.35 -21.27 -3.92
CA LEU A 157 10.23 -20.16 -4.28
C LEU A 157 11.68 -20.38 -3.85
N TRP A 158 11.91 -21.13 -2.76
CA TRP A 158 13.26 -21.45 -2.29
C TRP A 158 13.94 -22.51 -3.16
N GLY A 159 13.17 -23.41 -3.79
CA GLY A 159 13.70 -24.45 -4.68
C GLY A 159 13.98 -24.02 -6.13
N LEU A 160 13.57 -22.80 -6.55
CA LEU A 160 13.52 -22.45 -7.98
C LEU A 160 14.51 -21.34 -8.37
N GLN A 161 15.46 -21.68 -9.25
CA GLN A 161 16.50 -20.77 -9.76
C GLN A 161 15.94 -19.71 -10.74
N MET A 162 15.23 -18.71 -10.21
CA MET A 162 14.69 -17.59 -10.98
C MET A 162 15.71 -16.47 -11.23
N LYS A 163 15.59 -15.78 -12.39
CA LYS A 163 16.34 -14.55 -12.69
C LYS A 163 16.10 -13.48 -11.61
N THR A 164 17.15 -12.76 -11.24
CA THR A 164 17.17 -11.81 -10.10
C THR A 164 16.06 -10.75 -10.16
N SER A 165 15.71 -10.25 -11.34
CA SER A 165 14.62 -9.27 -11.52
C SER A 165 13.25 -9.81 -11.09
N ARG A 166 12.93 -11.06 -11.46
CA ARG A 166 11.69 -11.73 -11.03
C ARG A 166 11.75 -12.10 -9.55
N LYS A 167 12.93 -12.47 -9.04
CA LYS A 167 13.15 -12.76 -7.61
C LYS A 167 12.84 -11.54 -6.73
N VAL A 168 13.42 -10.37 -7.04
CA VAL A 168 13.17 -9.11 -6.31
C VAL A 168 11.69 -8.74 -6.29
N ALA A 169 11.03 -8.79 -7.46
CA ALA A 169 9.62 -8.41 -7.56
C ALA A 169 8.70 -9.38 -6.80
N LEU A 170 9.02 -10.68 -6.77
CA LEU A 170 8.33 -11.65 -5.91
C LEU A 170 8.59 -11.38 -4.42
N THR A 171 9.84 -11.14 -4.01
CA THR A 171 10.17 -10.78 -2.62
C THR A 171 9.37 -9.56 -2.12
N PHE A 172 9.15 -8.56 -2.96
CA PHE A 172 8.34 -7.39 -2.60
C PHE A 172 6.86 -7.75 -2.36
N ILE A 173 6.26 -8.57 -3.22
CA ILE A 173 4.88 -9.08 -3.08
C ILE A 173 4.74 -9.92 -1.79
N PHE A 174 5.73 -10.75 -1.46
CA PHE A 174 5.72 -11.50 -0.20
C PHE A 174 5.94 -10.63 1.04
N GLY A 175 6.77 -9.59 0.94
CA GLY A 175 6.94 -8.61 2.01
C GLY A 175 5.64 -7.87 2.34
N LEU A 176 4.88 -7.46 1.31
CA LEU A 176 3.57 -6.84 1.51
C LEU A 176 2.51 -7.83 2.00
N GLY A 177 2.52 -9.08 1.51
CA GLY A 177 1.68 -10.15 2.07
C GLY A 177 1.92 -10.38 3.57
N PHE A 178 3.20 -10.38 3.99
CA PHE A 178 3.57 -10.48 5.40
C PHE A 178 3.16 -9.24 6.20
N GLY A 179 3.28 -8.04 5.63
CA GLY A 179 2.78 -6.79 6.22
C GLY A 179 1.27 -6.80 6.47
N ILE A 180 0.48 -7.37 5.55
CA ILE A 180 -0.96 -7.58 5.73
C ILE A 180 -1.21 -8.53 6.91
N CYS A 181 -0.45 -9.64 7.02
CA CYS A 181 -0.58 -10.55 8.17
C CYS A 181 -0.29 -9.85 9.52
N ILE A 182 0.68 -8.93 9.58
CA ILE A 182 0.94 -8.12 10.78
C ILE A 182 -0.27 -7.24 11.11
N ILE A 183 -0.88 -6.60 10.12
CA ILE A 183 -2.10 -5.79 10.30
C ILE A 183 -3.25 -6.64 10.83
N SER A 184 -3.45 -7.85 10.29
CA SER A 184 -4.44 -8.80 10.79
C SER A 184 -4.16 -9.25 12.23
N ILE A 185 -2.90 -9.37 12.66
CA ILE A 185 -2.55 -9.61 14.08
C ILE A 185 -2.89 -8.40 14.96
N LEU A 186 -2.49 -7.19 14.56
CA LEU A 186 -2.74 -5.95 15.31
C LEU A 186 -4.25 -5.71 15.49
N ARG A 187 -5.05 -6.12 14.51
CA ARG A 187 -6.51 -6.15 14.61
C ARG A 187 -7.03 -7.14 15.65
N VAL A 188 -6.52 -8.37 15.70
CA VAL A 188 -6.90 -9.36 16.74
C VAL A 188 -6.61 -8.81 18.14
N VAL A 189 -5.45 -8.16 18.32
CA VAL A 189 -5.11 -7.47 19.58
C VAL A 189 -6.09 -6.34 19.88
N ALA A 190 -6.38 -5.47 18.90
CA ALA A 190 -7.32 -4.36 19.06
C ALA A 190 -8.76 -4.83 19.44
N ILE A 191 -9.20 -6.00 18.98
CA ILE A 191 -10.48 -6.61 19.36
C ILE A 191 -10.44 -7.19 20.79
N GLN A 192 -9.29 -7.67 21.25
CA GLN A 192 -9.11 -8.20 22.61
C GLN A 192 -8.99 -7.10 23.67
N GLU A 193 -8.36 -5.98 23.34
CA GLU A 193 -8.21 -4.80 24.21
C GLU A 193 -9.43 -3.87 24.17
N LEU A 194 -10.46 -4.19 23.38
CA LEU A 194 -11.63 -3.34 23.17
C LEU A 194 -12.53 -3.33 24.42
N ASP A 195 -12.56 -2.19 25.12
CA ASP A 195 -13.49 -2.00 26.24
C ASP A 195 -14.92 -1.79 25.73
N TYR A 196 -15.78 -2.77 26.02
CA TYR A 196 -17.18 -2.82 25.63
C TYR A 196 -18.09 -1.84 26.38
N SER A 197 -17.59 -1.13 27.40
CA SER A 197 -18.34 -0.05 28.04
C SER A 197 -18.45 1.21 27.17
N ASP A 198 -17.46 1.45 26.29
CA ASP A 198 -17.34 2.68 25.49
C ASP A 198 -16.95 2.36 24.02
N VAL A 199 -17.64 1.38 23.43
CA VAL A 199 -17.36 0.81 22.10
C VAL A 199 -17.15 1.89 21.03
N SER A 200 -18.00 2.92 20.99
CA SER A 200 -17.96 3.99 19.98
C SER A 200 -16.65 4.79 19.95
N TYR A 201 -15.94 4.86 21.08
CA TYR A 201 -14.65 5.54 21.21
C TYR A 201 -13.48 4.58 20.92
N ASN A 202 -13.49 3.39 21.50
CA ASN A 202 -12.35 2.47 21.45
C ASN A 202 -12.20 1.73 20.10
N ILE A 203 -13.28 1.58 19.33
CA ILE A 203 -13.30 0.86 18.03
C ILE A 203 -12.51 1.56 16.89
N VAL A 204 -12.00 2.77 17.12
CA VAL A 204 -11.22 3.53 16.14
C VAL A 204 -10.00 2.73 15.66
N TRP A 205 -9.25 2.10 16.58
CA TRP A 205 -8.05 1.34 16.23
C TRP A 205 -8.36 0.07 15.43
N ASP A 206 -9.35 -0.73 15.86
CA ASP A 206 -9.82 -1.89 15.08
C ASP A 206 -10.28 -1.47 13.67
N THR A 207 -10.97 -0.34 13.56
CA THR A 207 -11.46 0.16 12.27
C THR A 207 -10.33 0.59 11.34
N MET A 208 -9.26 1.21 11.86
CA MET A 208 -8.07 1.52 11.05
C MET A 208 -7.44 0.26 10.46
N TRP A 209 -7.24 -0.79 11.27
CA TRP A 209 -6.70 -2.06 10.77
C TRP A 209 -7.64 -2.75 9.78
N THR A 210 -8.95 -2.74 10.07
CA THR A 210 -10.02 -3.31 9.23
C THR A 210 -10.15 -2.60 7.87
N VAL A 211 -9.79 -1.32 7.76
CA VAL A 211 -9.70 -0.57 6.49
C VAL A 211 -8.41 -0.87 5.73
N LEU A 212 -7.27 -0.94 6.42
CA LEU A 212 -5.95 -1.20 5.81
C LEU A 212 -5.84 -2.60 5.22
N GLU A 213 -6.42 -3.61 5.87
CA GLU A 213 -6.37 -5.01 5.47
C GLU A 213 -6.87 -5.26 4.02
N PRO A 214 -8.13 -4.94 3.62
CA PRO A 214 -8.60 -5.14 2.26
C PRO A 214 -7.97 -4.17 1.24
N THR A 215 -7.61 -2.95 1.63
CA THR A 215 -7.02 -1.96 0.71
C THR A 215 -5.60 -2.34 0.31
N LEU A 216 -4.76 -2.74 1.27
CA LEU A 216 -3.44 -3.32 0.99
C LEU A 216 -3.53 -4.67 0.29
N GLY A 217 -4.54 -5.48 0.63
CA GLY A 217 -4.86 -6.72 -0.09
C GLY A 217 -5.11 -6.51 -1.58
N VAL A 218 -5.91 -5.50 -1.95
CA VAL A 218 -6.16 -5.13 -3.36
C VAL A 218 -4.87 -4.68 -4.05
N ILE A 219 -4.07 -3.84 -3.39
CA ILE A 219 -2.77 -3.39 -3.92
C ILE A 219 -1.85 -4.61 -4.17
N ASN A 220 -1.75 -5.52 -3.20
CA ASN A 220 -0.90 -6.70 -3.28
C ASN A 220 -1.31 -7.66 -4.41
N ALA A 221 -2.61 -7.82 -4.66
CA ALA A 221 -3.13 -8.62 -5.77
C ALA A 221 -2.79 -8.03 -7.17
N CYS A 222 -2.67 -6.70 -7.28
CA CYS A 222 -2.37 -6.00 -8.53
C CYS A 222 -0.86 -5.94 -8.86
N LEU A 223 0.02 -5.93 -7.86
CA LEU A 223 1.47 -5.82 -8.04
C LEU A 223 2.12 -6.87 -8.98
N PRO A 224 1.72 -8.16 -9.00
CA PRO A 224 2.29 -9.12 -9.93
C PRO A 224 2.08 -8.76 -11.41
N MET A 225 0.97 -8.08 -11.74
CA MET A 225 0.66 -7.64 -13.11
C MET A 225 1.45 -6.39 -13.53
N LEU A 226 1.88 -5.59 -12.56
CA LEU A 226 2.67 -4.37 -12.82
C LEU A 226 4.14 -4.66 -13.15
N GLN A 227 4.67 -5.85 -12.80
CA GLN A 227 6.05 -6.26 -13.08
C GLN A 227 6.54 -6.00 -14.54
N PRO A 228 5.83 -6.45 -15.60
CA PRO A 228 6.24 -6.18 -16.97
C PRO A 228 6.21 -4.70 -17.35
N VAL A 229 5.29 -3.91 -16.79
CA VAL A 229 5.18 -2.46 -17.06
C VAL A 229 6.32 -1.71 -16.37
N ALA A 230 6.57 -2.01 -15.09
CA ALA A 230 7.66 -1.42 -14.31
C ALA A 230 9.03 -1.65 -14.95
N SER A 231 9.28 -2.86 -15.47
CA SER A 231 10.54 -3.17 -16.18
C SER A 231 10.76 -2.38 -17.47
N LYS A 232 9.69 -1.99 -18.16
CA LYS A 232 9.75 -1.10 -19.34
C LYS A 232 9.95 0.36 -18.91
N ALA A 233 9.25 0.80 -17.87
CA ALA A 233 9.40 2.14 -17.31
C ALA A 233 10.82 2.39 -16.77
N SER A 234 11.44 1.41 -16.08
CA SER A 234 12.82 1.54 -15.58
C SER A 234 13.89 1.56 -16.68
N ASN A 235 13.55 1.15 -17.90
CA ASN A 235 14.40 1.27 -19.10
C ASN A 235 14.15 2.58 -19.87
N SER A 236 13.13 3.37 -19.50
CA SER A 236 12.99 4.75 -19.96
C SER A 236 13.98 5.66 -19.21
N GLN A 237 14.36 6.79 -19.83
CA GLN A 237 15.63 7.45 -19.55
C GLN A 237 15.80 8.03 -18.14
N LEU A 238 14.75 8.11 -17.30
CA LEU A 238 14.84 8.59 -15.92
C LEU A 238 15.79 7.75 -15.04
N PHE A 239 15.82 6.42 -15.16
CA PHE A 239 16.63 5.58 -14.26
C PHE A 239 18.13 5.49 -14.67
N SER A 240 18.48 6.01 -15.85
CA SER A 240 19.86 6.06 -16.36
C SER A 240 20.77 6.95 -15.51
N TYR A 241 20.25 8.09 -15.05
CA TYR A 241 21.01 9.04 -14.24
C TYR A 241 21.47 8.44 -12.91
N ALA A 242 20.66 7.58 -12.28
CA ALA A 242 21.01 6.89 -11.04
C ALA A 242 22.12 5.82 -11.21
N ARG A 243 22.43 5.38 -12.43
CA ARG A 243 23.50 4.40 -12.71
C ARG A 243 24.81 5.00 -13.20
N SER A 244 24.82 6.27 -13.63
CA SER A 244 26.04 6.92 -14.16
C SER A 244 27.02 7.43 -13.09
N GLY A 245 26.80 7.08 -11.81
CA GLY A 245 27.54 7.63 -10.66
C GLY A 245 28.68 6.76 -10.10
N LYS A 246 29.17 5.74 -10.81
CA LYS A 246 30.25 4.87 -10.29
C LYS A 246 31.13 4.23 -11.38
N SER A 247 32.08 4.99 -11.93
CA SER A 247 33.23 4.44 -12.66
C SER A 247 34.44 5.39 -12.74
N THR A 248 35.07 5.68 -11.59
CA THR A 248 36.42 6.27 -11.55
C THR A 248 37.24 5.68 -10.41
N LYS A 249 38.01 4.63 -10.72
CA LYS A 249 39.27 4.21 -10.04
C LYS A 249 39.91 3.02 -10.77
N GLY A 250 40.45 3.26 -11.96
CA GLY A 250 41.67 2.56 -12.39
C GLY A 250 42.83 3.34 -11.74
N SER A 251 43.59 2.76 -10.81
CA SER A 251 44.62 1.74 -11.06
C SER A 251 45.63 2.25 -12.09
N GLY A 252 46.76 2.75 -11.60
CA GLY A 252 47.82 3.28 -12.46
C GLY A 252 48.64 2.16 -13.07
N SER A 253 49.04 2.33 -14.32
CA SER A 253 50.18 1.61 -14.89
C SER A 253 50.92 2.48 -15.89
N THR A 254 52.17 2.78 -15.54
CA THR A 254 53.34 2.98 -16.40
C THR A 254 53.13 3.52 -17.82
N LYS A 255 53.55 4.78 -18.04
CA LYS A 255 53.90 5.27 -19.38
C LYS A 255 55.11 4.48 -19.90
N GLN A 256 54.96 3.77 -21.01
CA GLN A 256 56.11 3.42 -21.86
C GLN A 256 56.06 4.29 -23.12
N LEU A 257 57.11 5.10 -23.30
CA LEU A 257 57.48 5.60 -24.63
C LEU A 257 57.93 4.41 -25.46
N TRP A 258 57.49 4.32 -26.71
CA TRP A 258 58.28 3.69 -27.76
C TRP A 258 58.25 4.53 -29.03
N THR A 259 59.39 4.52 -29.70
CA THR A 259 59.79 5.41 -30.79
C THR A 259 59.23 4.98 -32.14
N ALA A 260 59.21 5.92 -33.08
CA ALA A 260 58.86 5.64 -34.47
C ALA A 260 59.90 4.74 -35.16
N SER A 261 59.42 3.88 -36.07
CA SER A 261 60.21 3.42 -37.21
C SER A 261 59.31 3.16 -38.42
N SER A 262 59.85 3.44 -39.60
CA SER A 262 59.20 3.30 -40.90
C SER A 262 59.47 1.92 -41.51
N SER A 263 58.55 1.40 -42.34
CA SER A 263 58.87 1.10 -43.76
C SER A 263 57.74 0.39 -44.54
N THR A 264 57.47 0.95 -45.73
CA THR A 264 57.19 0.30 -47.04
C THR A 264 56.08 -0.75 -47.31
N ARG A 265 55.27 -0.38 -48.32
CA ARG A 265 54.77 -1.16 -49.49
C ARG A 265 53.61 -2.16 -49.34
N GLY A 266 52.57 -1.99 -50.19
CA GLY A 266 51.50 -2.99 -50.36
C GLY A 266 50.29 -2.64 -51.26
N VAL A 267 50.50 -2.30 -52.53
CA VAL A 267 49.58 -2.49 -53.70
C VAL A 267 48.07 -2.12 -53.60
N ARG A 268 47.76 -0.96 -54.21
CA ARG A 268 46.65 -0.63 -55.14
C ARG A 268 45.56 -1.70 -55.44
N SER A 269 44.28 -1.31 -55.24
CA SER A 269 43.15 -1.71 -56.10
C SER A 269 42.22 -0.52 -56.30
N ASP A 270 41.75 -0.32 -57.53
CA ASP A 270 41.02 0.86 -57.99
C ASP A 270 39.59 0.45 -58.37
N HIS A 271 38.58 1.16 -57.85
CA HIS A 271 37.22 1.08 -58.39
C HIS A 271 36.42 2.35 -58.06
N SER A 272 36.46 3.30 -58.99
CA SER A 272 35.64 4.51 -58.94
C SER A 272 34.14 4.21 -59.13
N LYS A 273 33.32 4.75 -58.22
CA LYS A 273 32.02 5.36 -58.57
C LYS A 273 31.58 6.34 -57.47
N ALA A 274 31.70 7.63 -57.75
CA ALA A 274 31.34 8.70 -56.83
C ALA A 274 29.82 8.92 -56.73
N LYS A 275 29.34 9.24 -55.52
CA LYS A 275 28.29 10.25 -55.32
C LYS A 275 28.71 11.15 -54.16
N ASN A 276 28.69 12.45 -54.40
CA ASN A 276 29.24 13.46 -53.51
C ASN A 276 28.30 13.71 -52.32
N PHE A 277 28.86 13.82 -51.12
CA PHE A 277 28.29 14.65 -50.07
C PHE A 277 29.40 15.54 -49.52
N VAL A 278 29.26 16.85 -49.71
CA VAL A 278 30.26 17.85 -49.30
C VAL A 278 30.10 18.11 -47.80
N ARG A 279 31.17 17.87 -47.04
CA ARG A 279 31.23 18.23 -45.61
C ARG A 279 31.84 19.62 -45.47
N ILE A 280 31.04 20.59 -45.02
CA ILE A 280 31.51 21.93 -44.68
C ILE A 280 32.28 21.85 -43.35
N PRO A 281 33.49 22.46 -43.24
CA PRO A 281 34.26 22.48 -41.99
C PRO A 281 33.97 23.70 -41.11
N GLY A 282 34.35 23.61 -39.83
CA GLY A 282 34.32 24.69 -38.84
C GLY A 282 33.07 24.70 -37.95
N ASP A 283 33.12 25.04 -36.66
CA ASP A 283 34.27 25.25 -35.77
C ASP A 283 33.88 24.84 -34.34
N GLY A 284 34.87 24.58 -33.48
CA GLY A 284 34.62 24.14 -32.11
C GLY A 284 34.38 25.29 -31.14
N TYR A 285 33.36 25.17 -30.28
CA TYR A 285 33.19 26.03 -29.10
C TYR A 285 32.87 25.16 -27.87
N SER A 286 33.58 25.42 -26.77
CA SER A 286 33.32 24.82 -25.47
C SER A 286 32.15 25.53 -24.79
N LEU A 287 31.17 24.79 -24.27
CA LEU A 287 30.07 25.34 -23.47
C LEU A 287 30.51 25.58 -22.02
N THR A 288 31.49 26.48 -21.82
CA THR A 288 32.01 26.85 -20.50
C THR A 288 31.88 28.33 -20.15
N ASP A 289 31.72 29.22 -21.14
CA ASP A 289 31.85 30.67 -20.94
C ASP A 289 30.59 31.46 -21.34
N LEU A 290 29.47 31.20 -20.65
CA LEU A 290 28.27 32.04 -20.69
C LEU A 290 27.77 32.40 -19.28
N CYS A 291 28.64 33.09 -18.53
CA CYS A 291 28.26 33.92 -17.40
C CYS A 291 29.22 35.12 -17.30
N THR A 292 28.84 36.28 -17.85
CA THR A 292 28.77 37.58 -17.12
C THR A 292 28.38 38.76 -18.02
N THR A 293 27.57 39.64 -17.42
CA THR A 293 27.47 41.11 -17.65
C THR A 293 27.22 41.68 -19.05
N GLN A 294 26.10 42.41 -19.17
CA GLN A 294 26.15 43.81 -19.64
C GLN A 294 24.94 44.60 -19.10
N ASN A 295 25.21 45.84 -18.68
CA ASN A 295 24.20 46.84 -18.32
C ASN A 295 24.52 48.18 -19.05
N ASP A 296 23.75 49.26 -18.92
CA ASP A 296 22.50 49.51 -18.16
C ASP A 296 21.68 50.60 -18.89
N ILE A 297 20.33 50.58 -18.85
CA ILE A 297 19.52 51.79 -19.14
C ILE A 297 18.35 51.91 -18.16
N SER A 298 18.30 53.08 -17.52
CA SER A 298 17.47 53.44 -16.36
C SER A 298 15.96 53.55 -16.58
N GLY A 299 15.20 53.17 -15.54
CA GLY A 299 14.59 54.18 -14.66
C GLY A 299 13.09 54.44 -14.72
N THR A 300 12.36 54.02 -13.68
CA THR A 300 11.39 54.88 -12.97
C THR A 300 11.16 54.37 -11.54
N THR A 301 11.21 55.29 -10.58
CA THR A 301 11.05 55.05 -9.13
C THR A 301 9.59 55.27 -8.71
N ILE A 302 9.05 54.42 -7.83
CA ILE A 302 8.04 54.81 -6.82
C ILE A 302 8.33 54.00 -5.55
N ASP A 303 8.37 54.67 -4.40
CA ASP A 303 8.79 54.14 -3.10
C ASP A 303 7.64 53.56 -2.24
N GLY A 304 8.02 52.76 -1.23
CA GLY A 304 7.21 52.43 -0.04
C GLY A 304 6.34 51.17 -0.13
N GLU A 305 6.11 50.40 0.95
CA GLU A 305 6.59 50.51 2.34
C GLU A 305 6.31 49.21 3.15
N HIS A 306 7.08 48.95 4.23
CA HIS A 306 6.84 47.96 5.31
C HIS A 306 6.85 46.44 4.96
N GLU A 307 7.35 45.50 5.79
CA GLU A 307 8.09 45.61 7.06
C GLU A 307 8.98 44.37 7.37
N ARG A 308 10.21 44.66 7.83
CA ARG A 308 11.16 43.90 8.66
C ARG A 308 11.19 42.36 8.74
N ASP A 309 12.40 41.88 8.46
CA ASP A 309 13.13 40.76 9.07
C ASP A 309 12.95 40.57 10.59
N THR A 310 13.23 39.35 11.11
CA THR A 310 14.40 39.10 12.00
C THR A 310 14.33 37.76 12.77
N TYR A 311 15.14 36.79 12.32
CA TYR A 311 16.04 35.89 13.09
C TYR A 311 15.63 35.07 14.35
N MET A 312 16.29 33.89 14.43
CA MET A 312 16.73 33.13 15.63
C MET A 312 15.72 32.22 16.37
N GLU A 313 15.71 30.96 15.95
CA GLU A 313 16.27 29.83 16.73
C GLU A 313 16.43 30.08 18.25
N SER A 314 15.50 29.59 19.08
CA SER A 314 15.77 29.39 20.51
C SER A 314 14.88 28.32 21.16
N THR A 315 15.56 27.41 21.86
CA THR A 315 15.08 26.33 22.72
C THR A 315 13.78 26.56 23.50
N ARG A 316 12.88 25.56 23.49
CA ARG A 316 11.80 25.38 24.48
C ARG A 316 11.46 23.89 24.61
N LYS A 317 12.10 23.12 25.49
CA LYS A 317 11.71 22.88 26.91
C LYS A 317 10.22 22.63 27.11
N GLU A 318 9.89 21.39 27.47
CA GLU A 318 8.56 20.90 27.83
C GLU A 318 8.00 21.61 29.08
N PRO A 319 6.70 21.98 29.10
CA PRO A 319 6.02 22.36 30.33
C PRO A 319 5.52 21.11 31.08
N VAL A 320 6.27 20.68 32.11
CA VAL A 320 5.83 19.64 33.05
C VAL A 320 4.67 20.16 33.91
N ILE A 321 3.45 19.68 33.66
CA ILE A 321 2.28 19.99 34.48
C ILE A 321 2.37 19.19 35.79
N ARG A 322 2.67 19.89 36.90
CA ARG A 322 2.53 19.32 38.26
C ARG A 322 1.14 19.65 38.81
N VAL A 323 0.29 18.63 38.93
CA VAL A 323 -0.96 18.73 39.69
C VAL A 323 -0.64 18.70 41.18
N LYS A 324 -0.95 19.77 41.90
CA LYS A 324 -1.05 19.73 43.37
C LYS A 324 -2.27 18.88 43.74
N LYS A 325 -2.09 17.91 44.63
CA LYS A 325 -3.19 17.27 45.36
C LYS A 325 -3.26 17.91 46.74
N ASP A 326 -4.18 18.84 46.91
CA ASP A 326 -4.63 19.25 48.24
C ASP A 326 -5.74 18.26 48.66
N TRP A 327 -5.65 17.72 49.88
CA TRP A 327 -6.62 16.77 50.45
C TRP A 327 -7.20 17.38 51.72
N ASP A 328 -8.46 17.84 51.66
CA ASP A 328 -9.20 18.25 52.85
C ASP A 328 -9.78 17.02 53.57
N VAL A 329 -9.33 16.80 54.80
CA VAL A 329 -9.87 15.77 55.69
C VAL A 329 -10.93 16.39 56.59
N HIS A 330 -12.20 16.27 56.20
CA HIS A 330 -13.31 16.55 57.12
C HIS A 330 -13.51 15.37 58.07
N SER A 331 -12.94 15.47 59.27
CA SER A 331 -13.32 14.64 60.42
C SER A 331 -14.66 15.13 60.98
N GLY A 332 -15.73 14.37 60.74
CA GLY A 332 -17.02 14.57 61.41
C GLY A 332 -17.05 13.87 62.78
N VAL A 333 -17.48 14.61 63.81
CA VAL A 333 -18.03 14.12 65.08
C VAL A 333 -19.44 14.66 65.18
#